data_AF-E3HRZ7-F1
#
_entry.id   AF-E3HRZ7-F1
#
_cell.length_a   1.000
_cell.length_b   1.000
_cell.length_c   1.000
_cell.angle_alpha   90.00
_cell.angle_beta   90.00
_cell.angle_gamma   90.00
#
_symmetry.space_group_name_H-M   'P 1'
#
loop_
_entity.id
_entity.type
_entity.pdbx_description
1 polymer ?
#
loop_
_entity_poly.entity_id
_entity_poly.type
_entity_poly.pdbx_seq_one_letter_code
_entity_poly.pdbx_strand_id
1 'polypeptide(L)'
;MDPVYVILTSKPGVFRTEADQGAVDILETYDYAFYGRALAVYCIARLHGDTKLVVTEETPPYVVNRVPSKFLEKFASVEAARKELAHLTRFGSMESTLTLRPGAVAAEH
;
A
#
# COMPACT_ATOMS: atom_id res chain seq x y z
N MET A 1 19.43 -7.63 9.32
CA MET A 1 18.00 -7.48 9.67
C MET A 1 17.22 -8.23 8.62
N ASP A 2 16.33 -9.12 9.02
CA ASP A 2 15.41 -9.78 8.11
C ASP A 2 14.59 -8.73 7.35
N PRO A 3 14.34 -8.92 6.04
CA PRO A 3 13.52 -7.99 5.27
C PRO A 3 12.11 -7.96 5.85
N VAL A 4 11.67 -6.76 6.22
CA VAL A 4 10.31 -6.52 6.72
C VAL A 4 9.47 -6.00 5.56
N TYR A 5 8.32 -6.63 5.32
CA TYR A 5 7.37 -6.20 4.31
C TYR A 5 6.21 -5.45 4.96
N VAL A 6 5.68 -4.45 4.27
CA VAL A 6 4.55 -3.63 4.73
C VAL A 6 3.54 -3.46 3.60
N ILE A 7 2.29 -3.20 3.97
CA ILE A 7 1.23 -2.87 3.02
C ILE A 7 0.96 -1.37 3.13
N LEU A 8 1.23 -0.63 2.06
CA LEU A 8 0.86 0.77 1.92
C LEU A 8 -0.53 0.85 1.28
N THR A 9 -1.37 1.75 1.76
CA THR A 9 -2.71 1.97 1.22
C THR A 9 -2.85 3.42 0.80
N SER A 10 -3.41 3.66 -0.37
CA SER A 10 -3.83 5.00 -0.82
C SER A 10 -5.26 4.92 -1.34
N LYS A 11 -6.07 5.92 -1.04
CA LYS A 11 -7.44 6.04 -1.54
C LYS A 11 -7.55 7.31 -2.39
N PRO A 12 -7.52 7.19 -3.72
CA PRO A 12 -7.61 8.35 -4.62
C PRO A 12 -8.85 9.20 -4.29
N GLY A 13 -8.64 10.50 -4.11
CA GLY A 13 -9.68 11.45 -3.73
C GLY A 13 -10.03 11.45 -2.24
N VAL A 14 -9.27 10.74 -1.39
CA VAL A 14 -9.39 10.79 0.08
C VAL A 14 -8.03 11.01 0.72
N PHE A 15 -7.07 10.12 0.48
CA PHE A 15 -5.70 10.27 0.97
C PHE A 15 -4.70 9.48 0.15
N ARG A 16 -3.45 9.95 0.15
CA ARG A 16 -2.31 9.32 -0.48
C ARG A 16 -1.25 9.02 0.55
N THR A 17 -0.69 7.81 0.51
CA THR A 17 0.41 7.39 1.38
C THR A 17 1.67 7.23 0.56
N GLU A 18 2.72 7.94 0.95
CA GLU A 18 4.02 7.93 0.29
C GLU A 18 5.11 7.65 1.33
N ALA A 19 6.13 6.90 0.91
CA ALA A 19 7.32 6.68 1.73
C ALA A 19 8.42 7.65 1.29
N ASP A 20 9.34 7.98 2.20
CA ASP A 20 10.56 8.68 1.84
C ASP A 20 11.32 7.94 0.73
N GLN A 21 11.94 8.67 -0.20
CA GLN A 21 12.65 8.08 -1.33
C GLN A 21 13.75 7.13 -0.85
N GLY A 22 13.76 5.91 -1.41
CA GLY A 22 14.74 4.87 -1.04
C GLY A 22 14.50 4.22 0.33
N ALA A 23 13.46 4.62 1.08
CA ALA A 23 13.13 3.98 2.36
C ALA A 23 12.37 2.66 2.19
N VAL A 24 11.66 2.50 1.07
CA VAL A 24 10.95 1.27 0.71
C VAL A 24 11.14 0.93 -0.78
N ASP A 25 11.19 -0.36 -1.09
CA ASP A 25 11.04 -0.87 -2.45
C ASP A 25 9.60 -1.35 -2.66
N ILE A 26 8.87 -0.76 -3.61
CA ILE A 26 7.55 -1.28 -4.00
C ILE A 26 7.74 -2.55 -4.82
N LEU A 27 7.21 -3.67 -4.34
CA LEU A 27 7.32 -4.97 -5.01
C LEU A 27 6.07 -5.29 -5.83
N GLU A 28 4.90 -5.01 -5.27
CA GLU A 28 3.61 -5.30 -5.90
C GLU A 28 2.68 -4.12 -5.69
N THR A 29 1.87 -3.79 -6.70
CA THR A 29 0.81 -2.80 -6.59
C THR A 29 -0.49 -3.42 -7.05
N TYR A 30 -1.54 -3.20 -6.28
CA TYR A 30 -2.86 -3.75 -6.52
C TYR A 30 -3.90 -2.65 -6.59
N ASP A 31 -4.75 -2.71 -7.61
CA ASP A 31 -5.98 -1.92 -7.68
C ASP A 31 -7.09 -2.66 -6.95
N TYR A 32 -7.67 -2.00 -5.95
CA TYR A 32 -8.86 -2.47 -5.27
C TYR A 32 -10.08 -1.78 -5.86
N ALA A 33 -10.93 -2.57 -6.50
CA ALA A 33 -12.21 -2.15 -7.01
C ALA A 33 -13.35 -2.78 -6.21
N PHE A 34 -14.36 -1.96 -5.89
CA PHE A 34 -15.58 -2.40 -5.23
C PHE A 34 -16.76 -2.05 -6.13
N TYR A 35 -17.58 -3.04 -6.49
CA TYR A 35 -18.66 -2.87 -7.48
C TYR A 35 -18.20 -2.16 -8.78
N GLY A 36 -17.03 -2.53 -9.30
CA GLY A 36 -16.47 -1.99 -10.53
C GLY A 36 -15.87 -0.57 -10.43
N ARG A 37 -15.80 0.02 -9.23
CA ARG A 37 -15.15 1.32 -9.00
C ARG A 37 -13.84 1.13 -8.24
N ALA A 38 -12.74 1.64 -8.79
CA ALA A 38 -11.46 1.69 -8.07
C ALA A 38 -11.60 2.59 -6.83
N LEU A 39 -11.49 2.01 -5.64
CA LEU A 39 -11.63 2.71 -4.37
C LEU A 39 -10.29 2.94 -3.68
N ALA A 40 -9.33 2.05 -3.90
CA ALA A 40 -8.04 2.10 -3.23
C ALA A 40 -6.95 1.46 -4.09
N VAL A 41 -5.71 1.81 -3.75
CA VAL A 41 -4.50 1.23 -4.28
C VAL A 41 -3.73 0.69 -3.08
N TYR A 42 -3.35 -0.58 -3.16
CA TYR A 42 -2.54 -1.25 -2.15
C TYR A 42 -1.18 -1.59 -2.73
N CYS A 43 -0.11 -1.22 -2.04
CA CYS A 43 1.25 -1.56 -2.46
C CYS A 43 1.90 -2.43 -1.40
N ILE A 44 2.45 -3.58 -1.79
CA ILE A 44 3.32 -4.36 -0.91
C ILE A 44 4.74 -3.86 -1.14
N ALA A 45 5.38 -3.42 -0.07
CA ALA A 45 6.70 -2.82 -0.12
C ALA A 45 7.66 -3.50 0.85
N ARG A 46 8.93 -3.60 0.47
CA ARG A 46 10.03 -4.00 1.36
C ARG A 46 10.59 -2.77 2.06
N LEU A 47 10.69 -2.81 3.37
CA LEU A 47 11.21 -1.73 4.21
C LEU A 47 12.72 -1.91 4.43
N HIS A 48 13.52 -0.88 4.19
CA HIS A 48 14.97 -0.92 4.43
C HIS A 48 15.39 -0.58 5.87
N GLY A 49 14.49 0.02 6.64
CA GLY A 49 14.72 0.42 8.03
C GLY A 49 13.54 1.21 8.59
N ASP A 50 13.64 1.70 9.83
CA ASP A 50 12.62 2.59 10.38
C ASP A 50 12.56 3.89 9.57
N THR A 51 11.37 4.20 9.04
CA THR A 51 11.12 5.37 8.22
C THR A 51 9.81 6.05 8.64
N LYS A 52 9.50 7.20 8.05
CA LYS A 52 8.20 7.84 8.20
C LYS A 52 7.49 7.79 6.86
N LEU A 53 6.23 7.38 6.89
CA LEU A 53 5.33 7.55 5.77
C LEU A 53 4.65 8.91 5.87
N VAL A 54 4.49 9.55 4.74
CA VAL A 54 3.70 10.77 4.58
C VAL A 54 2.32 10.37 4.11
N VAL A 55 1.30 10.69 4.89
CA VAL A 55 -0.11 10.51 4.52
C VAL A 55 -0.67 11.90 4.25
N THR A 56 -1.01 12.18 3.00
CA THR A 56 -1.55 13.45 2.54
C THR A 56 -3.04 13.27 2.23
N GLU A 57 -3.91 13.99 2.91
CA GLU A 57 -5.34 14.01 2.56
C GLU A 57 -5.55 14.76 1.23
N GLU A 58 -6.37 14.17 0.36
CA GLU A 58 -6.72 14.76 -0.94
C GLU A 58 -8.04 15.55 -0.88
N THR A 59 -8.66 15.62 0.30
CA THR A 59 -9.86 16.41 0.59
C THR A 59 -9.56 17.50 1.61
N PRO A 60 -10.26 18.66 1.57
CA PRO A 60 -10.15 19.67 2.61
C PRO A 60 -10.33 19.05 4.01
N PRO A 61 -9.44 19.35 4.98
CA PRO A 61 -8.48 20.44 4.99
C PRO A 61 -7.08 20.14 4.41
N TYR A 62 -6.89 19.03 3.67
CA TYR A 62 -5.62 18.64 3.04
C TYR A 62 -4.47 18.41 4.05
N VAL A 63 -4.76 17.76 5.17
CA VAL A 63 -3.77 17.54 6.22
C VAL A 63 -2.67 16.61 5.71
N VAL A 64 -1.42 16.97 6.02
CA VAL A 64 -0.26 16.11 5.81
C VAL A 64 0.18 15.57 7.15
N ASN A 65 0.08 14.25 7.34
CA ASN A 65 0.52 13.57 8.54
C ASN A 65 1.78 12.72 8.27
N ARG A 66 2.65 12.63 9.27
CA ARG A 66 3.87 11.81 9.21
C ARG A 66 3.75 10.64 10.17
N VAL A 67 3.51 9.45 9.63
CA VAL A 67 3.29 8.22 10.39
C VAL A 67 4.56 7.38 10.41
N PRO A 68 5.17 7.12 11.57
CA PRO A 68 6.30 6.20 11.67
C PRO A 68 5.97 4.79 11.20
N SER A 69 6.85 4.15 10.43
CA SER A 69 6.63 2.80 9.86
C SER A 69 6.51 1.70 10.91
N LYS A 70 6.92 1.96 12.16
CA LYS A 70 6.68 1.06 13.31
C LYS A 70 5.20 0.86 13.66
N PHE A 71 4.31 1.76 13.23
CA PHE A 71 2.86 1.63 13.43
C PHE A 71 2.19 0.82 12.33
N LEU A 72 2.92 0.49 11.26
CA LEU A 72 2.42 -0.39 10.22
C LEU A 72 2.57 -1.83 10.65
N GLU A 73 1.63 -2.66 10.19
CA GLU A 73 1.76 -4.11 10.30
C GLU A 73 2.98 -4.56 9.49
N LYS A 74 3.83 -5.36 10.12
CA LYS A 74 5.12 -5.82 9.60
C LYS A 74 5.02 -7.32 9.30
N PHE A 75 5.25 -7.69 8.05
CA PHE A 75 5.18 -9.06 7.59
C PHE A 75 6.58 -9.63 7.36
N ALA A 76 6.76 -10.91 7.69
CA ALA A 76 8.02 -11.63 7.47
C ALA A 76 8.26 -12.00 6.00
N SER A 77 7.21 -12.01 5.17
CA SER A 77 7.29 -12.33 3.74
C SER A 77 6.24 -11.58 2.93
N VAL A 78 6.51 -11.43 1.62
CA VAL A 78 5.53 -10.90 0.64
C VAL A 78 4.26 -11.74 0.64
N GLU A 79 4.38 -13.07 0.75
CA GLU A 79 3.23 -13.98 0.79
C GLU A 79 2.33 -13.74 2.01
N ALA A 80 2.93 -13.48 3.18
CA ALA A 80 2.19 -13.12 4.39
C ALA A 80 1.44 -11.79 4.20
N ALA A 81 2.10 -10.77 3.64
CA ALA A 81 1.47 -9.49 3.32
C ALA A 81 0.32 -9.67 2.30
N ARG A 82 0.51 -10.51 1.27
CA ARG A 82 -0.53 -10.79 0.26
C ARG A 82 -1.73 -11.51 0.87
N LYS A 83 -1.49 -12.47 1.77
CA LYS A 83 -2.57 -13.17 2.48
C LYS A 83 -3.39 -12.21 3.33
N GLU A 84 -2.72 -11.31 4.05
CA GLU A 84 -3.41 -10.29 4.84
C GLU A 84 -4.17 -9.31 3.94
N LEU A 85 -3.58 -8.86 2.83
CA LEU A 85 -4.26 -8.03 1.85
C LEU A 85 -5.52 -8.69 1.28
N ALA A 86 -5.46 -9.98 0.95
CA ALA A 86 -6.61 -10.76 0.50
C ALA A 86 -7.67 -10.90 1.60
N HIS A 87 -7.27 -10.95 2.88
CA HIS A 87 -8.18 -10.99 4.01
C HIS A 87 -8.86 -9.64 4.24
N LEU A 88 -8.10 -8.54 4.23
CA LEU A 88 -8.60 -7.16 4.40
C LEU A 88 -9.59 -6.74 3.31
N THR A 89 -9.40 -7.26 2.09
CA THR A 89 -10.25 -6.94 0.94
C THR A 89 -11.52 -7.78 0.88
N ARG A 90 -11.54 -8.98 1.48
CA ARG A 90 -12.72 -9.86 1.55
C ARG A 90 -13.59 -9.51 2.76
N PHE A 91 -14.49 -8.54 2.60
CA PHE A 91 -15.49 -8.21 3.62
C PHE A 91 -16.86 -8.86 3.29
N GLY A 92 -17.15 -10.00 3.91
CA GLY A 92 -18.44 -10.68 3.79
C GLY A 92 -18.79 -11.16 2.36
N SER A 93 -20.05 -11.01 1.97
CA SER A 93 -20.58 -11.41 0.64
C SER A 93 -20.40 -10.34 -0.45
N MET A 94 -19.61 -9.30 -0.20
CA MET A 94 -19.50 -8.17 -1.12
C MET A 94 -18.50 -8.45 -2.24
N GLU A 95 -18.87 -8.12 -3.48
CA GLU A 95 -18.01 -8.28 -4.65
C GLU A 95 -16.93 -7.20 -4.69
N SER A 96 -15.74 -7.57 -4.21
CA SER A 96 -14.52 -6.78 -4.35
C SER A 96 -13.51 -7.50 -5.23
N THR A 97 -12.87 -6.76 -6.13
CA THR A 97 -11.82 -7.28 -7.01
C THR A 97 -10.51 -6.61 -6.66
N LEU A 98 -9.48 -7.42 -6.44
CA LEU A 98 -8.12 -6.96 -6.28
C LEU A 98 -7.32 -7.38 -7.52
N THR A 99 -6.90 -6.40 -8.31
CA THR A 99 -6.16 -6.65 -9.56
C THR A 99 -4.72 -6.26 -9.36
N LEU A 100 -3.79 -7.21 -9.55
CA LEU A 100 -2.37 -6.89 -9.58
C LEU A 100 -2.12 -5.98 -10.79
N ARG A 101 -1.59 -4.78 -10.55
CA ARG A 101 -1.06 -3.96 -11.63
C ARG A 101 0.18 -4.66 -12.17
N PRO A 102 0.23 -4.97 -13.47
CA PRO A 102 1.50 -5.32 -14.08
C PRO A 102 2.42 -4.14 -13.83
N GLY A 103 3.47 -4.36 -13.03
CA GLY A 103 4.39 -3.30 -12.67
C GLY A 103 4.85 -2.61 -13.95
N ALA A 104 4.90 -1.28 -13.93
CA ALA A 104 5.84 -0.59 -14.77
C ALA A 104 7.21 -1.18 -14.37
N VAL A 105 7.62 -2.22 -15.10
CA VAL A 105 9.03 -2.59 -15.23
C VAL A 105 9.69 -1.25 -15.46
N ALA A 106 10.57 -0.84 -14.55
CA ALA A 106 11.41 0.32 -14.78
C ALA A 106 11.95 0.15 -16.20
N ALA A 107 11.43 0.95 -17.13
CA ALA A 107 12.01 1.07 -18.44
C ALA A 107 13.28 1.86 -18.18
N GLU A 108 14.32 1.14 -17.77
CA GLU A 108 15.69 1.60 -17.85
C GLU A 108 15.98 1.83 -19.33
N HIS A 109 16.17 3.08 -19.72
CA HIS A 109 16.91 3.49 -20.90
C HIS A 109 17.59 4.84 -20.64
#